data_AF-A0A284QXI6-F1
#
_entry.id   AF-A0A284QXI6-F1
#
_cell.length_a   1.000
_cell.length_b   1.000
_cell.length_c   1.000
_cell.angle_alpha   90.00
_cell.angle_beta   90.00
_cell.angle_gamma   90.00
#
_symmetry.space_group_name_H-M   'P 1'
#
loop_
_entity.id
_entity.type
_entity.pdbx_description
1 polymer ?
#
loop_
_entity_poly.entity_id
_entity_poly.type
_entity_poly.pdbx_seq_one_letter_code
_entity_poly.pdbx_strand_id
1 'polypeptide(L)'
;MFEQVIPVGSVGYIDPMTTKFIVLFNAIDPGSSTDGRLDSIPSLLDGGATKLVVNPNYSSSVWDEDHGTHFESLYDIIVGEFQPEHQYISLGRACCKELVGTHFETWALDHKQKILDIFGDEHPYIRKRLDLVTSVIDSSQYAWFAHLGFSSRFRSPGPFFWHPFFHFRIAHPPVPGTPWGEFKMPKYYDPPNLLSWSHVSTVGQSPMTADSAQVC
;
A
#
# COMPACT_ATOMS: atom_id res chain seq x y z
N MET A 1 7.77 -15.12 3.51
CA MET A 1 6.88 -14.39 4.44
C MET A 1 5.53 -14.33 3.75
N PHE A 2 4.49 -14.92 4.33
CA PHE A 2 3.15 -14.82 3.74
C PHE A 2 2.66 -13.39 3.92
N GLU A 3 2.35 -12.74 2.80
CA GLU A 3 1.79 -11.40 2.75
C GLU A 3 0.38 -11.44 3.35
N GLN A 4 0.14 -10.65 4.39
CA GLN A 4 -1.18 -10.57 4.99
C GLN A 4 -2.05 -9.65 4.10
N VAL A 5 -3.06 -10.23 3.46
CA VAL A 5 -4.07 -9.45 2.75
C VAL A 5 -5.02 -8.86 3.78
N ILE A 6 -5.07 -7.52 3.85
CA ILE A 6 -5.97 -6.78 4.75
C ILE A 6 -7.01 -6.10 3.87
N PRO A 7 -8.32 -6.37 4.01
CA PRO A 7 -9.33 -5.75 3.16
C PRO A 7 -9.62 -4.29 3.55
N VAL A 8 -10.07 -3.49 2.59
CA VAL A 8 -10.61 -2.15 2.86
C VAL A 8 -11.79 -2.24 3.83
N GLY A 9 -11.90 -1.27 4.73
CA GLY A 9 -12.90 -1.26 5.78
C GLY A 9 -12.51 -2.06 7.02
N SER A 10 -11.37 -2.77 7.01
CA SER A 10 -10.88 -3.45 8.21
C SER A 10 -10.64 -2.44 9.33
N VAL A 11 -11.23 -2.71 10.49
CA VAL A 11 -10.92 -2.02 11.74
C VAL A 11 -10.01 -2.92 12.55
N GLY A 12 -8.89 -2.38 13.02
CA GLY A 12 -7.87 -3.17 13.66
C GLY A 12 -6.73 -2.37 14.26
N TYR A 13 -5.61 -3.04 14.50
CA TYR A 13 -4.40 -2.42 15.03
C TYR A 13 -3.17 -3.20 14.59
N ILE A 14 -2.02 -2.54 14.54
CA ILE A 14 -0.74 -3.22 14.37
C ILE A 14 -0.30 -3.77 15.72
N ASP A 15 -0.16 -5.09 15.83
CA ASP A 15 0.41 -5.71 17.02
C ASP A 15 1.90 -5.36 17.12
N PRO A 16 2.34 -4.68 18.20
CA PRO A 16 3.72 -4.23 18.33
C PRO A 16 4.73 -5.38 18.42
N MET A 17 4.30 -6.60 18.78
CA MET A 17 5.18 -7.75 18.92
C MET A 17 5.37 -8.49 17.60
N THR A 18 4.29 -8.67 16.84
CA THR A 18 4.32 -9.44 15.59
C THR A 18 4.47 -8.57 14.36
N THR A 19 4.28 -7.25 14.47
CA THR A 19 4.21 -6.27 13.37
C THR A 19 3.12 -6.58 12.34
N LYS A 20 2.19 -7.49 12.67
CA LYS A 20 1.05 -7.84 11.84
C LYS A 20 -0.15 -6.98 12.17
N PHE A 21 -1.01 -6.76 11.18
CA PHE A 21 -2.26 -6.06 11.40
C PHE A 21 -3.29 -7.05 11.94
N ILE A 22 -3.80 -6.83 13.13
CA ILE A 22 -4.87 -7.63 13.72
C ILE A 22 -6.20 -6.99 13.31
N VAL A 23 -6.95 -7.70 12.46
CA VAL A 23 -8.31 -7.31 12.06
C VAL A 23 -9.28 -7.73 13.16
N LEU A 24 -10.09 -6.79 13.64
CA LEU A 24 -11.15 -7.03 14.62
C LEU A 24 -12.48 -7.33 13.91
N PHE A 25 -12.86 -6.47 12.95
CA PHE A 25 -14.06 -6.64 12.14
C PHE A 25 -13.98 -5.79 10.86
N ASN A 26 -14.96 -5.96 9.97
CA ASN A 26 -15.11 -5.16 8.75
C ASN A 26 -16.15 -4.06 8.96
N ALA A 27 -15.77 -2.80 8.86
CA ALA A 27 -16.67 -1.66 9.01
C ALA A 27 -17.67 -1.50 7.85
N ILE A 28 -17.38 -2.05 6.67
CA ILE A 28 -18.30 -2.01 5.52
C ILE A 28 -19.54 -2.88 5.79
N ASP A 29 -19.35 -4.00 6.48
CA ASP A 29 -20.44 -4.90 6.86
C ASP A 29 -20.18 -5.46 8.27
N PRO A 30 -20.43 -4.67 9.34
CA PRO A 30 -20.18 -5.12 10.70
C PRO A 30 -21.01 -6.34 11.08
N GLY A 31 -22.22 -6.45 10.52
CA GLY A 31 -23.17 -7.54 10.77
C GLY A 31 -22.76 -8.88 10.13
N SER A 32 -21.78 -8.91 9.22
CA SER A 32 -21.23 -10.16 8.71
C SER A 32 -20.33 -10.88 9.73
N SER A 33 -20.02 -10.23 10.86
CA SER A 33 -19.18 -10.80 11.90
C SER A 33 -19.95 -11.81 12.77
N THR A 34 -19.26 -12.79 13.32
CA THR A 34 -19.84 -13.77 14.25
C THR A 34 -20.10 -13.20 15.64
N ASP A 35 -19.57 -12.02 15.96
CA ASP A 35 -19.77 -11.35 17.25
C ASP A 35 -21.00 -10.42 17.20
N GLY A 36 -22.13 -10.90 17.73
CA GLY A 36 -23.40 -10.16 17.75
C GLY A 36 -23.36 -8.84 18.53
N ARG A 37 -22.28 -8.52 19.26
CA ARG A 37 -22.09 -7.18 19.84
C ARG A 37 -21.91 -6.12 18.76
N LEU A 38 -21.45 -6.51 17.58
CA LEU A 38 -21.22 -5.64 16.41
C LEU A 38 -22.50 -5.21 15.70
N ASP A 39 -23.63 -5.89 15.92
CA ASP A 39 -24.95 -5.52 15.35
C ASP A 39 -25.35 -4.08 15.67
N SER A 40 -24.77 -3.54 16.74
CA SER A 40 -25.06 -2.21 17.23
C SER A 40 -24.13 -1.14 16.64
N ILE A 41 -23.14 -1.52 15.83
CA ILE A 41 -22.29 -0.60 15.05
C ILE A 41 -22.85 -0.53 13.63
N PRO A 42 -23.29 0.65 13.15
CA PRO A 42 -23.80 0.80 11.79
C PRO A 42 -22.70 0.60 10.75
N SER A 43 -23.08 0.21 9.54
CA SER A 43 -22.14 0.13 8.43
C SER A 43 -21.53 1.49 8.15
N LEU A 44 -20.24 1.49 7.81
CA LEU A 44 -19.52 2.66 7.34
C LEU A 44 -20.11 3.28 6.08
N LEU A 45 -20.82 2.48 5.28
CA LEU A 45 -21.47 2.92 4.04
C LEU A 45 -22.90 3.41 4.29
N ASP A 46 -23.43 3.24 5.51
CA ASP A 46 -24.77 3.70 5.85
C ASP A 46 -24.86 5.23 5.69
N GLY A 47 -25.96 5.70 5.11
CA GLY A 47 -26.17 7.11 4.80
C GLY A 47 -25.48 7.62 3.53
N GLY A 48 -24.67 6.80 2.85
CA GLY A 48 -24.16 7.08 1.50
C GLY A 48 -23.10 8.20 1.38
N ALA A 49 -22.67 8.77 2.50
CA ALA A 49 -21.65 9.81 2.57
C ALA A 49 -20.22 9.28 2.36
N THR A 50 -20.02 7.98 2.58
CA THR A 50 -18.81 7.22 2.23
C THR A 50 -19.17 6.17 1.19
N LYS A 51 -18.29 5.96 0.20
CA LYS A 51 -18.46 4.93 -0.83
C LYS A 51 -17.18 4.13 -0.97
N LEU A 52 -17.31 2.82 -1.21
CA LEU A 52 -16.22 1.99 -1.68
C LEU A 52 -16.09 2.17 -3.20
N VAL A 53 -14.94 2.67 -3.64
CA VAL A 53 -14.59 2.79 -5.06
C VAL A 53 -13.54 1.74 -5.38
N VAL A 54 -13.72 1.07 -6.52
CA VAL A 54 -12.77 0.07 -7.04
C VAL A 54 -12.28 0.56 -8.40
N ASN A 55 -10.98 0.77 -8.51
CA ASN A 55 -10.31 1.04 -9.76
C ASN A 55 -9.52 -0.20 -10.20
N PRO A 56 -10.06 -1.03 -11.11
CA PRO A 56 -9.38 -2.23 -11.59
C PRO A 56 -8.19 -1.92 -12.51
N ASN A 57 -8.13 -0.71 -13.04
CA ASN A 57 -7.05 -0.22 -13.89
C ASN A 57 -6.21 0.79 -13.12
N TYR A 58 -6.00 0.56 -11.82
CA TYR A 58 -5.12 1.40 -11.03
C TYR A 58 -3.68 1.14 -11.47
N SER A 59 -3.24 1.94 -12.41
CA SER A 59 -1.91 1.91 -12.99
C SER A 59 -1.22 3.20 -12.55
N SER A 60 0.01 3.08 -12.02
CA SER A 60 0.88 4.25 -12.07
C SER A 60 1.05 4.55 -13.56
N SER A 61 0.57 5.72 -14.02
CA SER A 61 0.50 6.21 -15.42
C SER A 61 1.64 5.76 -16.36
N VAL A 62 2.79 5.44 -15.80
CA VAL A 62 3.98 4.94 -16.47
C VAL A 62 3.81 3.61 -17.21
N TRP A 63 2.83 2.75 -16.91
CA TRP A 63 2.70 1.42 -17.58
C TRP A 63 1.83 1.37 -18.83
N ASP A 64 0.90 2.30 -19.00
CA ASP A 64 -0.07 2.29 -20.11
C ASP A 64 0.25 3.31 -21.21
N GLU A 65 1.21 4.21 -20.97
CA GLU A 65 1.68 5.16 -21.97
C GLU A 65 2.77 4.54 -22.85
N ASP A 66 2.51 4.51 -24.17
CA ASP A 66 3.57 4.44 -25.19
C ASP A 66 4.45 5.69 -25.01
N HIS A 67 5.50 5.58 -24.20
CA HIS A 67 6.38 6.71 -23.88
C HIS A 67 7.21 7.13 -25.09
N GLY A 68 6.64 8.05 -25.86
CA GLY A 68 7.37 8.99 -26.68
C GLY A 68 8.03 10.05 -25.80
N THR A 69 9.36 10.15 -25.93
CA THR A 69 10.18 11.34 -25.62
C THR A 69 10.17 11.85 -24.17
N HIS A 70 11.03 11.26 -23.31
CA HIS A 70 11.86 11.99 -22.31
C HIS A 70 12.75 11.10 -21.43
N PHE A 71 12.70 9.77 -21.59
CA PHE A 71 13.54 8.84 -20.83
C PHE A 71 14.86 8.51 -21.55
N GLU A 72 15.96 8.36 -20.81
CA GLU A 72 17.25 7.83 -21.33
C GLU A 72 17.12 6.37 -21.81
N SER A 73 16.04 5.67 -21.41
CA SER A 73 15.69 4.29 -21.78
C SER A 73 14.19 4.04 -21.57
N LEU A 74 13.53 3.30 -22.47
CA LEU A 74 12.11 2.89 -22.35
C LEU A 74 11.80 2.06 -21.09
N TYR A 75 12.82 1.62 -20.37
CA TYR A 75 12.71 0.74 -19.21
C TYR A 75 13.03 1.43 -17.88
N ASP A 76 13.36 2.73 -17.87
CA ASP A 76 13.72 3.47 -16.66
C ASP A 76 12.55 4.34 -16.18
N ILE A 77 11.85 3.89 -15.14
CA ILE A 77 10.72 4.61 -14.52
C ILE A 77 11.26 5.59 -13.47
N ILE A 78 10.86 6.86 -13.53
CA ILE A 78 11.08 7.78 -12.40
C ILE A 78 10.14 7.39 -11.27
N VAL A 79 10.73 7.01 -10.13
CA VAL A 79 9.98 6.51 -8.96
C VAL A 79 10.02 7.45 -7.78
N GLY A 80 10.88 8.48 -7.82
CA GLY A 80 10.96 9.46 -6.76
C GLY A 80 11.96 10.57 -7.04
N GLU A 81 11.75 11.70 -6.36
CA GLU A 81 12.71 12.78 -6.31
C GLU A 81 13.72 12.56 -5.18
N PHE A 82 14.90 13.17 -5.26
CA PHE A 82 15.87 13.16 -4.17
C PHE A 82 15.42 14.08 -3.02
N GLN A 83 14.40 13.64 -2.30
CA GLN A 83 13.89 14.26 -1.07
C GLN A 83 14.29 13.41 0.15
N PRO A 84 14.65 14.03 1.29
CA PRO A 84 14.99 13.29 2.50
C PRO A 84 13.76 12.54 3.03
N GLU A 85 13.99 11.37 3.63
CA GLU A 85 13.00 10.66 4.45
C GLU A 85 11.67 10.37 3.74
N HIS A 86 11.76 9.83 2.52
CA HIS A 86 10.59 9.46 1.73
C HIS A 86 10.56 7.96 1.39
N GLN A 87 9.36 7.40 1.42
CA GLN A 87 9.06 6.09 0.87
C GLN A 87 8.49 6.25 -0.53
N TYR A 88 9.02 5.47 -1.45
CA TYR A 88 8.58 5.43 -2.83
C TYR A 88 8.13 4.03 -3.18
N ILE A 89 7.01 3.93 -3.91
CA ILE A 89 6.44 2.68 -4.37
C ILE A 89 6.18 2.78 -5.87
N SER A 90 6.71 1.80 -6.60
CA SER A 90 6.42 1.58 -8.00
C SER A 90 5.60 0.31 -8.12
N LEU A 91 4.43 0.43 -8.71
CA LEU A 91 3.47 -0.65 -8.89
C LEU A 91 3.40 -0.97 -10.37
N GLY A 92 3.30 -2.24 -10.71
CA GLY A 92 2.88 -2.72 -12.02
C GLY A 92 1.39 -2.48 -12.25
N ARG A 93 0.75 -3.41 -12.96
CA ARG A 93 -0.71 -3.46 -12.99
C ARG A 93 -1.23 -3.70 -11.57
N ALA A 94 -2.15 -2.86 -11.13
CA ALA A 94 -2.74 -2.97 -9.81
C ALA A 94 -4.24 -2.68 -9.83
N CYS A 95 -4.92 -3.22 -8.82
CA CYS A 95 -6.30 -2.89 -8.49
C CYS A 95 -6.29 -2.09 -7.19
N CYS A 96 -6.82 -0.87 -7.23
CA CYS A 96 -7.00 -0.07 -6.02
C CYS A 96 -8.44 -0.17 -5.55
N LYS A 97 -8.62 -0.36 -4.25
CA LYS A 97 -9.91 -0.23 -3.58
C LYS A 97 -9.75 0.83 -2.50
N GLU A 98 -10.64 1.81 -2.49
CA GLU A 98 -10.56 2.94 -1.56
C GLU A 98 -11.94 3.38 -1.06
N LEU A 99 -11.97 3.88 0.17
CA LEU A 99 -13.10 4.59 0.73
C LEU A 99 -12.99 6.05 0.35
N VAL A 100 -13.97 6.53 -0.43
CA VAL A 100 -14.07 7.91 -0.87
C VAL A 100 -15.22 8.58 -0.14
N GLY A 101 -14.96 9.76 0.42
CA GLY A 101 -15.91 10.54 1.19
C GLY A 101 -15.21 11.27 2.34
N THR A 102 -15.99 11.96 3.16
CA THR A 102 -15.48 12.67 4.34
C THR A 102 -15.98 12.07 5.65
N HIS A 103 -16.83 11.04 5.58
CA HIS A 103 -17.56 10.56 6.74
C HIS A 103 -16.84 9.42 7.49
N PHE A 104 -15.92 8.69 6.85
CA PHE A 104 -15.27 7.54 7.48
C PHE A 104 -14.37 7.90 8.66
N GLU A 105 -13.76 9.10 8.67
CA GLU A 105 -13.01 9.59 9.82
C GLU A 105 -13.93 9.86 11.02
N THR A 106 -15.05 10.54 10.77
CA THR A 106 -16.07 10.84 11.80
C THR A 106 -16.69 9.55 12.33
N TRP A 107 -17.05 8.61 11.45
CA TRP A 107 -17.55 7.29 11.84
C TRP A 107 -16.57 6.56 12.76
N ALA A 108 -15.28 6.55 12.42
CA ALA A 108 -14.27 5.88 13.23
C ALA A 108 -14.13 6.50 14.63
N LEU A 109 -14.25 7.83 14.72
CA LEU A 109 -14.22 8.56 15.99
C LEU A 109 -15.47 8.28 16.84
N ASP A 110 -16.66 8.38 16.24
CA ASP A 110 -17.95 8.22 16.92
C ASP A 110 -18.13 6.83 17.51
N HIS A 111 -17.58 5.80 16.84
CA HIS A 111 -17.71 4.41 17.26
C HIS A 111 -16.50 3.88 18.04
N LYS A 112 -15.44 4.68 18.20
CA LYS A 112 -14.20 4.26 18.86
C LYS A 112 -14.45 3.68 20.25
N GLN A 113 -15.16 4.39 21.11
CA GLN A 113 -15.38 3.94 22.49
C GLN A 113 -16.09 2.60 22.54
N LYS A 114 -17.10 2.44 21.68
CA LYS A 114 -17.86 1.19 21.58
C LYS A 114 -17.01 0.02 21.10
N ILE A 115 -16.12 0.25 20.13
CA ILE A 115 -15.15 -0.75 19.67
C ILE A 115 -14.22 -1.14 20.83
N LEU A 116 -13.76 -0.17 21.63
CA LEU A 116 -12.95 -0.43 22.81
C LEU A 116 -13.70 -1.24 23.88
N ASP A 117 -15.00 -0.98 24.05
CA ASP A 117 -15.83 -1.70 25.02
C ASP A 117 -16.07 -3.16 24.59
N ILE A 118 -16.15 -3.43 23.27
CA ILE A 118 -16.33 -4.78 22.73
C ILE A 118 -15.03 -5.59 22.79
N PHE A 119 -13.92 -5.03 22.29
CA PHE A 119 -12.68 -5.78 22.06
C PHE A 119 -11.56 -5.48 23.06
N GLY A 120 -11.69 -4.43 23.90
CA GLY A 120 -10.56 -3.90 24.67
C GLY A 120 -9.94 -4.91 25.62
N ASP A 121 -10.75 -5.77 26.24
CA ASP A 121 -10.25 -6.74 27.22
C ASP A 121 -9.45 -7.87 26.57
N GLU A 122 -9.89 -8.32 25.39
CA GLU A 122 -9.22 -9.37 24.60
C GLU A 122 -8.02 -8.81 23.79
N HIS A 123 -8.09 -7.53 23.41
CA HIS A 123 -7.10 -6.87 22.57
C HIS A 123 -6.54 -5.61 23.23
N PRO A 124 -5.73 -5.72 24.30
CA PRO A 124 -5.31 -4.56 25.10
C PRO A 124 -4.57 -3.46 24.31
N TYR A 125 -3.94 -3.80 23.19
CA TYR A 125 -3.19 -2.86 22.35
C TYR A 125 -4.08 -1.90 21.54
N ILE A 126 -5.36 -2.21 21.31
CA ILE A 126 -6.28 -1.32 20.59
C ILE A 126 -6.47 0.02 21.29
N ARG A 127 -6.28 0.04 22.62
CA ARG A 127 -6.38 1.26 23.44
C ARG A 127 -5.27 2.27 23.11
N LYS A 128 -4.15 1.80 22.56
CA LYS A 128 -3.04 2.66 22.12
C LYS A 128 -3.27 3.20 20.72
N ARG A 129 -3.73 2.33 19.82
CA ARG A 129 -3.93 2.66 18.40
C ARG A 129 -4.99 1.76 17.82
N LEU A 130 -6.01 2.39 17.25
CA LEU A 130 -7.07 1.76 16.48
C LEU A 130 -7.01 2.39 15.09
N ASP A 131 -6.88 1.57 14.06
CA ASP A 131 -6.72 1.97 12.67
C ASP A 131 -7.91 1.46 11.86
N LEU A 132 -8.41 2.30 10.94
CA LEU A 132 -9.37 1.93 9.91
C LEU A 132 -8.65 1.90 8.56
N VAL A 133 -8.72 0.78 7.85
CA VAL A 133 -8.09 0.64 6.53
C VAL A 133 -8.97 1.31 5.48
N THR A 134 -8.51 2.47 4.99
CA THR A 134 -9.26 3.27 4.02
C THR A 134 -8.94 2.96 2.56
N SER A 135 -7.75 2.42 2.28
CA SER A 135 -7.33 2.08 0.93
C SER A 135 -6.43 0.86 0.93
N VAL A 136 -6.55 0.04 -0.11
CA VAL A 136 -5.64 -1.08 -0.38
C VAL A 136 -5.30 -1.10 -1.86
N ILE A 137 -4.07 -1.51 -2.14
CA ILE A 137 -3.57 -1.68 -3.49
C ILE A 137 -3.17 -3.15 -3.61
N ASP A 138 -3.80 -3.84 -4.55
CA ASP A 138 -3.48 -5.22 -4.92
C ASP A 138 -2.62 -5.20 -6.18
N SER A 139 -1.37 -5.65 -6.06
CA SER A 139 -0.46 -5.76 -7.20
C SER A 139 0.44 -6.98 -7.06
N SER A 140 0.53 -7.76 -8.13
CA SER A 140 1.46 -8.90 -8.24
C SER A 140 2.90 -8.48 -8.55
N GLN A 141 3.12 -7.19 -8.82
CA GLN A 141 4.41 -6.63 -9.21
C GLN A 141 4.58 -5.27 -8.53
N TYR A 142 5.36 -5.24 -7.46
CA TYR A 142 5.71 -3.99 -6.81
C TYR A 142 7.19 -3.94 -6.47
N ALA A 143 7.71 -2.72 -6.37
CA ALA A 143 9.00 -2.41 -5.83
C ALA A 143 8.86 -1.16 -4.96
N TRP A 144 9.48 -1.16 -3.80
CA TRP A 144 9.49 0.01 -2.95
C TRP A 144 10.90 0.24 -2.39
N PHE A 145 11.19 1.50 -2.09
CA PHE A 145 12.36 1.85 -1.31
C PHE A 145 12.02 2.96 -0.33
N ALA A 146 12.70 2.96 0.80
CA ALA A 146 12.72 4.04 1.75
C ALA A 146 14.10 4.70 1.69
N HIS A 147 14.11 5.99 1.40
CA HIS A 147 15.27 6.85 1.54
C HIS A 147 15.26 7.45 2.93
N LEU A 148 16.18 7.03 3.81
CA LEU A 148 16.21 7.38 5.24
C LEU A 148 16.93 8.70 5.53
N GLY A 149 17.05 9.59 4.54
CA GLY A 149 17.64 10.92 4.68
C GLY A 149 19.09 11.03 4.21
N PHE A 150 19.62 12.26 4.23
CA PHE A 150 20.97 12.55 3.73
C PHE A 150 22.04 12.22 4.78
N SER A 151 23.10 11.52 4.36
CA SER A 151 24.39 11.70 5.03
C SER A 151 24.81 13.16 4.80
N SER A 152 25.24 13.86 5.85
CA SER A 152 25.56 15.30 5.88
C SER A 152 26.63 15.78 4.88
N ARG A 153 27.12 14.89 4.00
CA ARG A 153 28.07 15.16 2.93
C ARG A 153 27.43 15.64 1.63
N PHE A 154 26.10 15.54 1.47
CA PHE A 154 25.42 16.11 0.30
C PHE A 154 25.19 17.61 0.46
N ARG A 155 26.13 18.40 -0.05
CA ARG A 155 25.78 19.76 -0.50
C ARG A 155 24.77 19.61 -1.63
N SER A 156 23.62 20.26 -1.50
CA SER A 156 22.72 20.48 -2.63
C SER A 156 23.57 20.87 -3.85
N PRO A 157 23.45 20.17 -4.98
CA PRO A 157 24.08 20.65 -6.19
C PRO A 157 23.44 22.01 -6.47
N GLY A 158 24.26 23.00 -6.85
CA GLY A 158 23.81 24.39 -6.99
C GLY A 158 22.57 24.57 -7.88
N PRO A 159 22.00 25.78 -7.94
CA PRO A 159 20.65 26.07 -8.48
C PRO A 159 20.40 25.71 -9.96
N PHE A 160 21.33 25.05 -10.65
CA PHE A 160 21.26 24.65 -12.04
C PHE A 160 21.27 23.13 -12.27
N PHE A 161 21.32 22.31 -11.21
CA PHE A 161 21.24 20.86 -11.34
C PHE A 161 19.81 20.39 -11.09
N TRP A 162 19.19 19.87 -12.15
CA TRP A 162 17.99 19.04 -12.12
C TRP A 162 17.99 18.14 -10.88
N HIS A 163 16.91 18.15 -10.12
CA HIS A 163 16.79 17.30 -8.94
C HIS A 163 17.11 15.85 -9.34
N PRO A 164 18.08 15.20 -8.69
CA PRO A 164 18.41 13.83 -9.06
C PRO A 164 17.18 12.95 -8.79
N PHE A 165 16.71 12.24 -9.81
CA PHE A 165 15.58 11.34 -9.68
C PHE A 165 16.09 9.94 -9.33
N PHE A 166 15.33 9.22 -8.52
CA PHE A 166 15.46 7.79 -8.38
C PHE A 166 14.74 7.13 -9.54
N HIS A 167 15.40 6.15 -10.15
CA HIS A 167 14.82 5.39 -11.24
C HIS A 167 14.63 3.93 -10.84
N PHE A 168 13.61 3.28 -11.37
CA PHE A 168 13.45 1.84 -11.33
C PHE A 168 13.55 1.30 -12.75
N ARG A 169 14.59 0.51 -13.00
CA ARG A 169 14.86 -0.12 -14.28
C ARG A 169 14.15 -1.46 -14.36
N ILE A 170 13.20 -1.58 -15.27
CA ILE A 170 12.52 -2.85 -15.54
C ILE A 170 13.52 -3.84 -16.17
N ALA A 171 13.52 -5.07 -15.70
CA ALA A 171 14.29 -6.15 -16.29
C ALA A 171 13.67 -6.55 -17.64
N HIS A 172 14.45 -6.46 -18.71
CA HIS A 172 14.02 -6.87 -20.04
C HIS A 172 15.08 -7.75 -20.73
N PRO A 173 14.72 -8.98 -21.16
CA PRO A 173 13.43 -9.66 -20.98
C PRO A 173 13.19 -10.08 -19.52
N PRO A 174 11.92 -10.24 -19.08
CA PRO A 174 11.60 -10.70 -17.72
C PRO A 174 12.05 -12.16 -17.52
N VAL A 175 12.72 -12.44 -16.40
CA VAL A 175 13.12 -13.81 -16.03
C VAL A 175 12.25 -14.27 -14.84
N PRO A 176 11.43 -15.32 -14.99
CA PRO A 176 10.61 -15.86 -13.91
C PRO A 176 11.45 -16.19 -12.67
N GLY A 177 10.96 -15.83 -11.48
CA GLY A 177 11.68 -16.08 -10.23
C GLY A 177 12.84 -15.12 -9.93
N THR A 178 13.00 -14.05 -10.73
CA THR A 178 13.91 -12.93 -10.43
C THR A 178 13.14 -11.63 -10.16
N PRO A 179 13.73 -10.66 -9.41
CA PRO A 179 13.17 -9.32 -9.32
C PRO A 179 12.86 -8.77 -10.72
N TRP A 180 11.68 -8.18 -10.88
CA TRP A 180 11.23 -7.66 -12.19
C TRP A 180 11.92 -6.36 -12.60
N GLY A 181 12.86 -5.86 -11.78
CA GLY A 181 13.70 -4.71 -12.06
C GLY A 181 14.64 -4.38 -10.91
N GLU A 182 15.39 -3.29 -11.05
CA GLU A 182 16.37 -2.80 -10.08
C GLU A 182 16.24 -1.28 -9.88
N PHE A 183 16.49 -0.79 -8.67
CA PHE A 183 16.58 0.64 -8.42
C PHE A 183 17.93 1.18 -8.93
N LYS A 184 17.89 2.19 -9.79
CA LYS A 184 19.03 3.01 -10.18
C LYS A 184 19.05 4.29 -9.35
N MET A 185 20.11 4.42 -8.56
CA MET A 185 20.36 5.60 -7.75
C MET A 185 20.98 6.72 -8.59
N PRO A 186 20.77 7.99 -8.22
CA PRO A 186 21.50 9.10 -8.80
C PRO A 186 23.02 8.88 -8.73
N LYS A 187 23.78 9.29 -9.76
CA LYS A 187 25.24 9.11 -9.86
C LYS A 187 26.04 9.61 -8.65
N TYR A 188 25.48 10.56 -7.90
CA TYR A 188 26.14 11.14 -6.75
C TYR A 188 25.69 10.56 -5.42
N TYR A 189 24.67 9.68 -5.39
CA TYR A 189 24.04 9.12 -4.19
C TYR A 189 24.99 8.21 -3.37
N ASP A 190 25.04 8.41 -2.05
CA ASP A 190 25.83 7.59 -1.12
C ASP A 190 24.89 6.49 -0.57
N PRO A 191 25.24 5.19 -0.66
CA PRO A 191 24.34 4.09 -0.35
C PRO A 191 23.88 3.87 1.12
N PRO A 192 24.48 4.43 2.20
CA PRO A 192 24.23 3.87 3.53
C PRO A 192 22.80 4.10 4.06
N ASN A 193 21.99 4.94 3.39
CA ASN A 193 20.66 5.33 3.87
C ASN A 193 19.50 4.84 2.97
N LEU A 194 19.73 3.83 2.12
CA LEU A 194 18.65 3.23 1.32
C LEU A 194 18.26 1.86 1.87
N LEU A 195 16.97 1.70 2.21
CA LEU A 195 16.35 0.38 2.34
C LEU A 195 15.50 0.16 1.10
N SER A 196 15.79 -0.89 0.34
CA SER A 196 15.03 -1.22 -0.87
C SER A 196 14.54 -2.66 -0.83
N TRP A 197 13.36 -2.86 -1.40
CA TRP A 197 12.76 -4.17 -1.55
C TRP A 197 12.01 -4.23 -2.88
N SER A 198 12.23 -5.30 -3.63
CA SER A 198 11.50 -5.58 -4.86
C SER A 198 10.83 -6.94 -4.72
N HIS A 199 9.53 -7.02 -5.00
CA HIS A 199 8.88 -8.32 -5.10
C HIS A 199 9.43 -9.06 -6.33
N VAL A 200 9.67 -10.35 -6.21
CA VAL A 200 10.07 -11.23 -7.31
C VAL A 200 8.80 -11.67 -8.00
N SER A 201 8.59 -11.28 -9.27
CA SER A 201 7.36 -11.67 -9.97
C SER A 201 7.25 -13.19 -10.04
N THR A 202 6.22 -13.75 -9.39
CA THR A 202 5.88 -15.18 -9.48
C THR A 202 5.05 -15.51 -10.72
N VAL A 203 4.70 -14.49 -11.52
CA VAL A 203 3.75 -14.63 -12.63
C VAL A 203 4.46 -14.94 -13.95
N GLY A 204 4.91 -16.19 -14.06
CA GLY A 204 4.58 -17.06 -15.20
C GLY A 204 3.36 -17.95 -14.91
N GLN A 205 2.72 -17.77 -13.75
CA GLN A 205 1.42 -18.34 -13.43
C GLN A 205 0.38 -17.25 -13.52
N SER A 206 -0.49 -17.35 -14.53
CA SER A 206 -1.79 -16.67 -14.59
C SER A 206 -2.39 -16.57 -13.19
N PRO A 207 -3.06 -15.46 -12.81
CA PRO A 207 -3.81 -15.44 -11.56
C PRO A 207 -4.74 -16.64 -11.62
N MET A 208 -4.42 -17.69 -10.84
CA MET A 208 -5.38 -18.73 -10.57
C MET A 208 -6.55 -17.96 -9.99
N THR A 209 -7.66 -18.01 -10.73
CA THR A 209 -9.00 -18.02 -10.20
C THR A 209 -8.92 -18.39 -8.73
N ALA A 210 -9.07 -17.39 -7.85
CA ALA A 210 -9.61 -17.66 -6.54
C ALA A 210 -11.04 -18.10 -6.85
N ASP A 211 -11.18 -19.38 -7.21
CA ASP A 211 -12.46 -20.01 -7.45
C ASP A 211 -13.28 -19.75 -6.20
N SER A 212 -14.42 -19.14 -6.45
CA SER A 212 -15.52 -19.03 -5.55
C SER A 212 -15.85 -20.44 -5.05
N ALA A 213 -15.34 -20.81 -3.87
CA ALA A 213 -15.93 -21.89 -3.10
C ALA A 213 -17.15 -21.31 -2.36
N GLN A 214 -18.20 -21.06 -3.14
CA GLN A 214 -19.56 -21.05 -2.66
C GLN A 214 -20.14 -22.42 -3.03
N VAL A 215 -20.20 -23.35 -2.08
CA VAL A 215 -21.15 -24.46 -2.13
C VAL A 215 -21.63 -24.74 -0.71
N CYS A 216 -22.97 -24.72 -0.61
CA CYS A 216 -23.89 -25.12 0.44
C CYS A 216 -23.38 -25.96 1.62
#